data_AF-T0ZZ14-F1
#
_entry.id   AF-T0ZZ14-F1
#
_cell.length_a   1.000
_cell.length_b   1.000
_cell.length_c   1.000
_cell.angle_alpha   90.00
_cell.angle_beta   90.00
_cell.angle_gamma   90.00
#
_symmetry.space_group_name_H-M   'P 1'
#
loop_
_entity.id
_entity.type
_entity.pdbx_description
1 polymer ?
#
loop_
_entity_poly.entity_id
_entity_poly.type
_entity_poly.pdbx_seq_one_letter_code
_entity_poly.pdbx_strand_id
1 'polypeptide(L)'
;THDQTGPIRTSLHDVEITLLLAVLLVVTVVLVMLRNPRAALVPAIVVPLALIGTLAVIYLLGFSLNNFSMMALTVSTGFVVDDAIVVIENITRHIEAGEARL
;
A
#
# COMPACT_ATOMS: atom_id res chain seq x y z
N THR A 1 -18.19 33.36 -24.40
CA THR A 1 -17.46 33.11 -23.14
C THR A 1 -18.10 31.93 -22.44
N HIS A 2 -17.70 30.70 -22.82
CA HIS A 2 -18.11 29.49 -22.12
C HIS A 2 -17.17 29.30 -20.95
N ASP A 3 -17.61 29.74 -19.77
CA ASP A 3 -16.86 29.60 -18.54
C ASP A 3 -16.97 28.16 -18.03
N GLN A 4 -15.92 27.36 -18.24
CA GLN A 4 -15.82 25.97 -17.78
C GLN A 4 -15.11 25.86 -16.42
N THR A 5 -14.96 26.96 -15.66
CA THR A 5 -14.20 26.94 -14.40
C THR A 5 -15.00 26.42 -13.19
N GLY A 6 -16.34 26.41 -13.25
CA GLY A 6 -17.22 25.89 -12.20
C GLY A 6 -17.16 24.37 -11.98
N PRO A 7 -17.27 23.53 -13.03
CA PRO A 7 -17.30 22.06 -12.87
C PRO A 7 -15.98 21.46 -12.40
N ILE A 8 -14.84 22.03 -12.80
CA ILE A 8 -13.51 21.46 -12.53
C ILE A 8 -13.17 21.51 -11.04
N ARG A 9 -13.51 22.62 -10.35
CA ARG A 9 -13.26 22.77 -8.91
C ARG A 9 -14.09 21.80 -8.07
N THR A 10 -15.34 21.55 -8.46
CA THR A 10 -16.21 20.58 -7.79
C THR A 10 -15.69 19.15 -8.00
N SER A 11 -15.30 18.79 -9.21
CA SER A 11 -14.73 17.47 -9.49
C SER A 11 -13.39 17.22 -8.77
N LEU A 12 -12.56 18.25 -8.60
CA LEU A 12 -11.32 18.13 -7.82
C LEU A 12 -11.60 17.86 -6.34
N HIS A 13 -12.61 18.51 -5.76
CA HIS A 13 -13.01 18.28 -4.38
C HIS A 13 -13.60 16.89 -4.15
N ASP A 14 -14.43 16.41 -5.09
CA ASP A 14 -14.96 15.06 -5.05
C ASP A 14 -13.86 14.00 -5.17
N VAL A 15 -12.88 14.22 -6.05
CA VAL A 15 -11.70 13.34 -6.18
C VAL A 15 -10.87 13.35 -4.90
N GLU A 16 -10.64 14.52 -4.28
CA GLU A 16 -9.91 14.65 -3.02
C GLU A 16 -10.58 13.87 -1.88
N ILE A 17 -11.90 14.00 -1.72
CA ILE A 17 -12.67 13.25 -0.71
C ILE A 17 -12.60 11.75 -0.97
N THR A 18 -12.76 11.33 -2.23
CA THR A 18 -12.73 9.91 -2.60
C THR A 18 -11.36 9.30 -2.29
N LEU A 19 -10.29 10.06 -2.53
CA LEU A 19 -8.92 9.63 -2.26
C LEU A 19 -8.64 9.53 -0.77
N LEU A 20 -9.11 10.49 0.03
CA LEU A 20 -9.09 10.44 1.49
C LEU A 20 -9.86 9.22 2.04
N LEU A 21 -11.05 8.95 1.50
CA LEU A 21 -11.88 7.81 1.88
C LEU A 21 -11.21 6.48 1.53
N ALA A 22 -10.60 6.37 0.35
CA ALA A 22 -9.86 5.17 -0.07
C ALA A 22 -8.67 4.88 0.87
N VAL A 23 -7.88 5.91 1.20
CA VAL A 23 -6.76 5.78 2.15
C VAL A 23 -7.25 5.35 3.53
N LEU A 24 -8.31 6.00 4.05
CA LEU A 24 -8.89 5.67 5.35
C LEU A 24 -9.39 4.22 5.39
N LEU A 25 -10.03 3.76 4.32
CA LEU A 25 -10.59 2.43 4.21
C LEU A 25 -9.49 1.36 4.19
N VAL A 26 -8.41 1.58 3.44
CA VAL A 26 -7.24 0.69 3.43
C VAL A 26 -6.61 0.59 4.83
N VAL A 27 -6.39 1.72 5.50
CA VAL A 27 -5.84 1.76 6.86
C VAL A 27 -6.74 1.00 7.84
N THR A 28 -8.06 1.16 7.73
CA THR A 28 -9.05 0.50 8.59
C THR A 28 -9.07 -1.01 8.37
N VAL A 29 -9.08 -1.47 7.12
CA VAL A 29 -9.07 -2.90 6.78
C VAL A 29 -7.82 -3.59 7.33
N VAL A 30 -6.65 -2.95 7.21
CA VAL A 30 -5.40 -3.48 7.74
C VAL A 30 -5.39 -3.51 9.27
N LEU A 31 -5.94 -2.48 9.93
CA LEU A 31 -6.10 -2.44 11.39
C LEU A 31 -7.01 -3.57 11.91
N VAL A 32 -8.12 -3.83 11.21
CA VAL A 32 -9.10 -4.87 11.60
C VAL A 32 -8.55 -6.29 11.39
N MET A 33 -7.76 -6.51 10.34
CA MET A 33 -7.29 -7.85 9.98
C MET A 33 -6.33 -8.49 10.98
N LEU A 34 -5.54 -7.72 11.74
CA LEU A 34 -4.41 -8.30 12.48
C LEU A 34 -4.54 -8.36 14.00
N ARG A 35 -5.55 -7.72 14.62
CA ARG A 35 -5.82 -7.76 16.08
C ARG A 35 -4.66 -7.31 17.00
N ASN A 36 -3.49 -6.97 16.43
CA ASN A 36 -2.33 -6.34 17.06
C ASN A 36 -1.84 -5.16 16.17
N PRO A 37 -2.15 -3.90 16.54
CA PRO A 37 -1.93 -2.74 15.67
C PRO A 37 -0.44 -2.45 15.40
N ARG A 38 0.48 -2.89 16.26
CA ARG A 38 1.92 -2.64 16.08
C ARG A 38 2.52 -3.50 14.95
N ALA A 39 2.11 -4.76 14.88
CA ALA A 39 2.52 -5.71 13.85
C ALA A 39 1.97 -5.33 12.47
N ALA A 40 0.77 -4.75 12.42
CA ALA A 40 0.09 -4.38 11.18
C ALA A 40 0.68 -3.13 10.50
N LEU A 41 1.32 -2.22 11.25
CA LEU A 41 1.87 -0.98 10.69
C LEU A 41 2.97 -1.22 9.66
N VAL A 42 3.75 -2.29 9.80
CA VAL A 42 4.86 -2.59 8.89
C VAL A 42 4.35 -2.93 7.49
N PRO A 43 3.50 -3.96 7.26
CA PRO A 43 2.95 -4.21 5.94
C PRO A 43 2.07 -3.06 5.43
N ALA A 44 1.37 -2.33 6.31
CA ALA A 44 0.54 -1.17 5.93
C ALA A 44 1.33 -0.06 5.23
N ILE A 45 2.61 0.13 5.57
CA ILE A 45 3.47 1.16 5.00
C ILE A 45 4.33 0.59 3.87
N VAL A 46 4.88 -0.61 4.07
CA VAL A 46 5.81 -1.26 3.12
C VAL A 46 5.13 -1.53 1.78
N VAL A 47 3.91 -2.05 1.79
CA VAL A 47 3.20 -2.45 0.56
C VAL A 47 2.88 -1.24 -0.34
N PRO A 48 2.26 -0.14 0.16
CA PRO A 48 2.07 1.06 -0.65
C PRO A 48 3.40 1.68 -1.10
N LEU A 49 4.41 1.71 -0.24
CA LEU A 49 5.71 2.29 -0.58
C LEU A 49 6.39 1.51 -1.73
N ALA A 50 6.35 0.18 -1.69
CA ALA A 50 6.90 -0.67 -2.73
C ALA A 50 6.17 -0.49 -4.08
N LEU A 51 4.84 -0.36 -4.05
CA LEU A 51 4.02 -0.08 -5.24
C LEU A 51 4.35 1.29 -5.86
N ILE A 52 4.39 2.34 -5.04
CA ILE A 52 4.75 3.70 -5.47
C ILE A 52 6.16 3.71 -6.04
N GLY A 53 7.13 3.07 -5.36
CA GLY A 53 8.50 2.96 -5.82
C GLY A 53 8.61 2.26 -7.18
N THR A 54 7.89 1.16 -7.35
CA THR A 54 7.87 0.40 -8.61
C THR A 54 7.28 1.25 -9.75
N LEU A 55 6.17 1.94 -9.50
CA LEU A 55 5.55 2.85 -10.47
C LEU A 55 6.46 4.03 -10.82
N ALA A 56 7.17 4.59 -9.84
CA ALA A 56 8.13 5.66 -10.06
C ALA A 56 9.31 5.21 -10.95
N VAL A 57 9.83 4.00 -10.75
CA VAL A 57 10.89 3.43 -11.59
C VAL A 57 10.40 3.16 -13.01
N ILE A 58 9.21 2.58 -13.16
CA ILE A 58 8.57 2.37 -14.47
C ILE A 58 8.44 3.71 -15.22
N TYR A 59 7.99 4.76 -14.53
CA TYR A 59 7.88 6.10 -15.08
C TYR A 59 9.24 6.69 -15.47
N LEU A 60 10.25 6.58 -14.60
CA LEU A 60 11.59 7.15 -14.82
C LEU A 60 12.33 6.48 -15.99
N LEU A 61 12.10 5.18 -16.20
CA LEU A 61 12.65 4.42 -17.32
C LEU A 61 11.86 4.62 -18.62
N GLY A 62 10.77 5.39 -18.61
CA GLY A 62 9.92 5.60 -19.77
C GLY A 62 9.14 4.37 -20.20
N PHE A 63 8.97 3.38 -19.31
CA PHE A 63 8.15 2.20 -19.58
C PHE A 63 6.66 2.54 -19.46
N SER A 64 5.87 1.91 -20.33
CA SER A 64 4.42 2.08 -20.33
C SER A 64 3.76 1.02 -19.45
N LEU A 65 2.76 1.43 -18.67
CA LEU A 65 1.92 0.51 -17.92
C LEU A 65 1.01 -0.24 -18.89
N ASN A 66 1.34 -1.50 -19.16
CA ASN A 66 0.59 -2.38 -20.06
C ASN A 66 0.10 -3.64 -19.33
N ASN A 67 -0.64 -4.51 -20.03
CA ASN A 67 -1.19 -5.73 -19.43
C ASN A 67 -0.12 -6.64 -18.83
N PHE A 68 1.05 -6.78 -19.46
CA PHE A 68 2.15 -7.57 -18.89
C PHE A 68 2.69 -6.94 -17.60
N SER A 69 2.87 -5.63 -17.58
CA SER A 69 3.36 -4.89 -16.42
C SER A 69 2.34 -4.94 -15.26
N MET A 70 1.05 -4.86 -15.57
CA MET A 70 -0.03 -5.01 -14.60
C MET A 70 -0.07 -6.41 -14.00
N MET A 71 0.07 -7.47 -14.82
CA MET A 71 0.18 -8.84 -14.32
C MET A 71 1.40 -9.03 -13.42
N ALA A 72 2.56 -8.47 -13.82
CA ALA A 72 3.77 -8.50 -13.01
C ALA A 72 3.60 -7.75 -11.69
N LEU A 73 2.97 -6.58 -11.69
CA LEU A 73 2.65 -5.81 -10.47
C LEU A 73 1.73 -6.58 -9.53
N THR A 74 0.69 -7.24 -10.05
CA THR A 74 -0.21 -8.07 -9.23
C THR A 74 0.53 -9.20 -8.53
N VAL A 75 1.37 -9.94 -9.26
CA VAL A 75 2.16 -11.04 -8.70
C VAL A 75 3.21 -10.50 -7.71
N SER A 76 3.92 -9.45 -8.08
CA SER A 76 4.94 -8.81 -7.22
C SER A 76 4.37 -8.27 -5.92
N THR A 77 3.14 -7.76 -5.94
CA THR A 77 2.46 -7.26 -4.74
C THR A 77 2.28 -8.38 -3.72
N GLY A 78 1.92 -9.59 -4.18
CA GLY A 78 1.82 -10.77 -3.31
C GLY A 78 3.15 -11.11 -2.65
N PHE A 79 4.24 -11.17 -3.43
CA PHE A 79 5.58 -11.44 -2.90
C PHE A 79 6.05 -10.43 -1.86
N VAL A 80 5.77 -9.13 -2.05
CA VAL A 80 6.15 -8.07 -1.09
C VAL A 80 5.36 -8.19 0.21
N VAL A 81 4.07 -8.52 0.12
CA VAL A 81 3.21 -8.74 1.29
C VAL A 81 3.70 -9.96 2.07
N ASP A 82 4.01 -11.06 1.39
CA ASP A 82 4.50 -12.29 2.02
C ASP A 82 5.80 -12.04 2.80
N ASP A 83 6.77 -11.33 2.22
CA ASP A 83 8.03 -10.98 2.89
C ASP A 83 7.78 -10.13 4.15
N ALA A 84 6.93 -9.11 4.05
CA ALA A 84 6.59 -8.26 5.18
C ALA A 84 5.88 -9.03 6.32
N ILE A 85 5.02 -9.99 5.97
CA ILE A 85 4.32 -10.84 6.94
C ILE A 85 5.30 -11.81 7.62
N VAL A 86 6.17 -12.47 6.86
CA VAL A 86 7.14 -13.45 7.39
C VAL A 86 8.07 -12.80 8.42
N VAL A 87 8.54 -11.57 8.18
CA VAL A 87 9.41 -10.85 9.13
C VAL A 87 8.68 -10.55 10.44
N ILE A 88 7.43 -10.10 10.36
CA ILE A 88 6.62 -9.79 11.56
C ILE A 88 6.25 -11.05 12.33
N GLU A 89 5.92 -12.13 11.62
CA GLU A 89 5.67 -13.42 12.22
C GLU A 89 6.93 -13.93 12.92
N ASN A 90 8.12 -13.78 12.32
CA ASN A 90 9.38 -14.15 12.94
C ASN A 90 9.67 -13.34 14.21
N ILE A 91 9.45 -12.02 14.19
CA ILE A 91 9.64 -11.16 15.37
C ILE A 91 8.66 -11.57 16.48
N THR A 92 7.39 -11.80 16.13
CA THR A 92 6.36 -12.19 17.10
C THR A 92 6.67 -13.57 17.70
N ARG A 93 7.03 -14.54 16.85
CA ARG A 93 7.50 -15.86 17.30
C ARG A 93 8.73 -15.76 18.21
N HIS A 94 9.72 -14.94 17.88
CA HIS A 94 10.91 -14.77 18.72
C HIS A 94 10.58 -14.17 20.09
N ILE A 95 9.65 -13.22 20.15
CA ILE A 95 9.21 -12.60 21.41
C ILE A 95 8.41 -13.61 22.26
N GLU A 96 7.54 -14.41 21.63
CA GLU A 96 6.72 -15.43 22.30
C GLU A 96 7.50 -16.67 22.71
N ALA A 97 8.50 -17.07 21.92
CA ALA A 97 9.40 -18.18 22.25
C ALA A 97 10.29 -17.88 23.46
N GLY A 98 10.33 -16.63 23.93
CA GLY A 98 11.03 -16.24 25.14
C GLY A 98 12.50 -16.63 25.10
N GLU A 99 13.15 -16.54 23.94
CA GLU A 99 14.54 -16.97 23.79
C GLU A 99 15.42 -16.19 24.78
N ALA A 100 15.75 -16.89 25.86
CA ALA A 100 16.73 -16.48 26.82
C ALA A 100 18.03 -16.25 26.05
N ARG A 101 18.59 -15.07 26.25
CA ARG A 101 19.95 -14.70 25.85
C ARG A 101 20.87 -15.90 26.13
N LEU A 102 21.44 -16.50 25.09
CA LEU A 102 22.56 -17.43 25.20
C LEU A 102 23.74 -16.73 25.90
#